data_AF-A0A813DS67-F1
#
_entry.id   AF-A0A813DS67-F1
#
_cell.length_a   1.000
_cell.length_b   1.000
_cell.length_c   1.000
_cell.angle_alpha   90.00
_cell.angle_beta   90.00
_cell.angle_gamma   90.00
#
_symmetry.space_group_name_H-M   'P 1'
#
loop_
_entity.id
_entity.type
_entity.pdbx_description
1 polymer ?
#
loop_
_entity_poly.entity_id
_entity_poly.type
_entity_poly.pdbx_seq_one_letter_code
_entity_poly.pdbx_strand_id
1 'polypeptide(L)'
;MVKKVQDEIKLAAGDAPAFEEDVRVLPVSFDAGDERWKSLEEAVPLYYEEDFEDYPLGGPRTMAHTVRQLKRMSMSFLQQHEAWVRKSGIRSADRAVREHMALCRALHLLATYDQVNMPNIAGAEALNRRRALIENAYSGHPESPSYEGSEDFLGIKESSDGTVIDPALTQHVSQRQTARAQIMVANYKAMEARDTMKKGRGKYAEEEAGAGDGGRGRGRGRGRGKGGDGGAAAPAAPQ
;
A
#
# COMPACT_ATOMS: atom_id res chain seq x y z
N MET A 1 1.42 35.17 57.51
CA MET A 1 1.73 33.78 57.07
C MET A 1 0.96 33.37 55.82
N VAL A 2 -0.33 33.73 55.70
CA VAL A 2 -1.20 33.34 54.55
C VAL A 2 -0.80 33.98 53.20
N LYS A 3 -0.34 35.25 53.18
CA LYS A 3 0.14 35.91 51.94
C LYS A 3 1.40 35.25 51.35
N LYS A 4 2.32 34.79 52.21
CA LYS A 4 3.56 34.16 51.77
C LYS A 4 3.33 32.80 51.09
N VAL A 5 2.30 32.07 51.54
CA VAL A 5 1.86 30.81 50.92
C VAL A 5 1.15 31.06 49.58
N GLN A 6 0.36 32.14 49.46
CA GLN A 6 -0.27 32.51 48.19
C GLN A 6 0.73 33.01 47.14
N ASP A 7 1.81 33.68 47.58
CA ASP A 7 2.90 34.12 46.70
C ASP A 7 3.81 32.95 46.28
N GLU A 8 4.02 31.94 47.14
CA GLU A 8 4.73 30.70 46.79
C GLU A 8 3.93 29.79 45.82
N ILE A 9 2.59 29.75 45.93
CA ILE A 9 1.73 29.03 44.98
C ILE A 9 1.74 29.71 43.60
N LYS A 10 1.81 31.05 43.55
CA LYS A 10 1.95 31.77 42.26
C LYS A 10 3.33 31.63 41.62
N LEU A 11 4.38 31.38 42.41
CA LEU A 11 5.74 31.19 41.89
C LEU A 11 5.99 29.77 41.33
N ALA A 12 5.11 28.81 41.63
CA ALA A 12 5.15 27.45 41.07
C ALA A 12 4.37 27.29 39.75
N ALA A 13 3.71 28.35 39.27
CA ALA A 13 3.09 28.41 37.95
C ALA A 13 4.10 28.88 36.88
N GLY A 14 5.36 28.44 36.99
CA GLY A 14 6.34 28.61 35.94
C GLY A 14 5.98 27.70 34.77
N ASP A 15 5.70 28.29 33.61
CA ASP A 15 5.56 27.66 32.30
C ASP A 15 5.06 26.20 32.35
N ALA A 16 3.86 25.98 32.91
CA ALA A 16 3.12 24.79 32.52
C ALA A 16 3.02 24.89 30.98
N PRO A 17 3.54 23.91 30.22
CA PRO A 17 3.45 23.96 28.77
C PRO A 17 1.98 24.20 28.46
N ALA A 18 1.70 25.24 27.67
CA ALA A 18 0.36 25.47 27.16
C ALA A 18 -0.13 24.10 26.66
N PHE A 19 -1.27 23.63 27.16
CA PHE A 19 -1.85 22.37 26.71
C PHE A 19 -2.02 22.48 25.20
N GLU A 20 -1.06 21.93 24.46
CA GLU A 20 -1.07 21.91 23.02
C GLU A 20 -2.28 21.07 22.64
N GLU A 21 -3.22 21.70 21.93
CA GLU A 21 -4.51 21.12 21.65
C GLU A 21 -4.28 19.83 20.84
N ASP A 22 -4.65 18.68 21.42
CA ASP A 22 -4.38 17.39 20.79
C ASP A 22 -5.10 17.32 19.44
N VAL A 23 -4.30 17.27 18.37
CA VAL A 23 -4.73 17.33 16.97
C VAL A 23 -5.68 16.22 16.54
N ARG A 24 -5.85 15.23 17.41
CA ARG A 24 -6.74 14.07 17.26
C ARG A 24 -8.16 14.34 17.74
N VAL A 25 -8.41 15.42 18.47
CA VAL A 25 -9.72 15.74 19.07
C VAL A 25 -10.34 16.92 18.33
N LEU A 26 -11.64 16.85 18.00
CA LEU A 26 -12.37 18.02 17.49
C LEU A 26 -13.18 18.71 18.60
N PRO A 27 -13.61 19.97 18.38
CA PRO A 27 -14.57 20.62 19.25
C PRO A 27 -15.88 19.82 19.35
N VAL A 28 -16.29 19.55 20.57
CA VAL A 28 -17.54 18.84 20.87
C VAL A 28 -18.74 19.73 20.49
N SER A 29 -19.67 19.18 19.72
CA SER A 29 -20.97 19.77 19.40
C SER A 29 -22.11 18.93 19.95
N PHE A 30 -23.21 19.61 20.23
CA PHE A 30 -24.49 19.04 20.60
C PHE A 30 -25.50 19.41 19.53
N ASP A 31 -26.46 18.52 19.27
CA ASP A 31 -27.55 18.80 18.35
C ASP A 31 -28.67 19.61 19.03
N ALA A 32 -29.78 19.80 18.32
CA ALA A 32 -30.94 20.51 18.84
C ALA A 32 -31.63 19.80 20.02
N GLY A 33 -31.36 18.51 20.21
CA GLY A 33 -31.88 17.69 21.32
C GLY A 33 -30.97 17.68 22.55
N ASP A 34 -29.90 18.49 22.57
CA ASP A 34 -28.85 18.45 23.60
C ASP A 34 -28.13 17.09 23.67
N GLU A 35 -28.17 16.31 22.58
CA GLU A 35 -27.42 15.07 22.44
C GLU A 35 -26.08 15.36 21.76
N ARG A 36 -25.01 14.71 22.27
CA ARG A 36 -23.68 14.83 21.64
C ARG A 36 -23.73 14.20 20.26
N TRP A 37 -23.66 15.04 19.23
CA TRP A 37 -23.73 14.60 17.84
C TRP A 37 -23.04 15.59 16.90
N LYS A 38 -22.42 15.06 15.84
CA LYS A 38 -21.87 15.82 14.72
C LYS A 38 -22.01 15.02 13.43
N SER A 39 -22.59 15.59 12.39
CA SER A 39 -22.68 14.91 11.09
C SER A 39 -21.33 14.91 10.35
N LEU A 40 -21.15 14.05 9.34
CA LEU A 40 -19.96 14.13 8.48
C LEU A 40 -19.90 15.43 7.68
N GLU A 41 -21.05 16.05 7.38
CA GLU A 41 -21.08 17.33 6.66
C GLU A 41 -20.45 18.46 7.48
N GLU A 42 -20.67 18.44 8.79
CA GLU A 42 -20.11 19.37 9.77
C GLU A 42 -18.69 18.98 10.21
N ALA A 43 -18.40 17.68 10.33
CA ALA A 43 -17.09 17.21 10.81
C ALA A 43 -15.98 17.36 9.77
N VAL A 44 -16.26 17.05 8.49
CA VAL A 44 -15.22 17.02 7.44
C VAL A 44 -14.52 18.37 7.20
N PRO A 45 -15.21 19.54 7.25
CA PRO A 45 -14.53 20.84 7.22
C PRO A 45 -13.51 21.06 8.34
N LEU A 46 -13.67 20.39 9.48
CA LEU A 46 -12.76 20.48 10.63
C LEU A 46 -11.60 19.50 10.55
N TYR A 47 -11.70 18.49 9.68
CA TYR A 47 -10.62 17.51 9.50
C TYR A 47 -9.43 18.14 8.77
N TYR A 48 -8.28 18.02 9.41
CA TYR A 48 -6.96 18.25 8.82
C TYR A 48 -6.08 17.05 9.11
N GLU A 49 -5.06 16.89 8.28
CA GLU A 49 -4.13 15.77 8.36
C GLU A 49 -2.75 16.35 8.71
N GLU A 50 -2.18 15.86 9.81
CA GLU A 50 -0.84 16.24 10.28
C GLU A 50 0.11 15.07 10.14
N ASP A 51 1.33 15.32 9.66
CA ASP A 51 2.33 14.28 9.45
C ASP A 51 3.01 13.90 10.77
N PHE A 52 2.81 12.66 11.20
CA PHE A 52 3.47 12.08 12.37
C PHE A 52 4.68 11.28 11.93
N GLU A 53 5.87 11.60 12.47
CA GLU A 53 7.10 10.85 12.18
C GLU A 53 7.02 9.39 12.65
N ASP A 54 6.24 9.13 13.70
CA ASP A 54 6.05 7.83 14.35
C ASP A 54 4.71 7.16 14.00
N TYR A 55 4.07 7.55 12.89
CA TYR A 55 2.79 6.95 12.49
C TYR A 55 2.92 5.42 12.32
N PRO A 56 2.10 4.60 13.00
CA PRO A 56 2.38 3.17 13.13
C PRO A 56 2.04 2.35 11.88
N LEU A 57 1.26 2.90 10.94
CA LEU A 57 0.87 2.21 9.71
C LEU A 57 1.74 2.64 8.53
N GLY A 58 2.21 1.68 7.75
CA GLY A 58 2.96 1.95 6.52
C GLY A 58 2.07 2.44 5.37
N GLY A 59 2.65 3.13 4.39
CA GLY A 59 1.92 3.59 3.20
C GLY A 59 1.03 4.83 3.44
N PRO A 60 0.36 5.33 2.39
CA PRO A 60 -0.40 6.58 2.47
C PRO A 60 -1.65 6.46 3.35
N ARG A 61 -1.97 7.51 4.11
CA ARG A 61 -3.25 7.59 4.84
C ARG A 61 -4.40 7.80 3.87
N THR A 62 -5.53 7.13 4.14
CA THR A 62 -6.68 7.05 3.24
C THR A 62 -7.98 7.57 3.87
N MET A 63 -7.98 7.76 5.19
CA MET A 63 -9.14 8.24 5.93
C MET A 63 -9.64 9.59 5.42
N ALA A 64 -8.74 10.57 5.24
CA ALA A 64 -9.09 11.90 4.75
C ALA A 64 -9.75 11.86 3.36
N HIS A 65 -9.26 10.99 2.48
CA HIS A 65 -9.89 10.76 1.18
C HIS A 65 -11.30 10.18 1.33
N THR A 66 -11.44 9.14 2.16
CA THR A 66 -12.69 8.42 2.38
C THR A 66 -13.79 9.35 2.90
N VAL A 67 -13.53 10.11 3.96
CA VAL A 67 -14.53 10.99 4.57
C VAL A 67 -14.93 12.15 3.64
N ARG A 68 -14.00 12.68 2.84
CA ARG A 68 -14.31 13.67 1.80
C ARG A 68 -15.21 13.08 0.73
N GLN A 69 -14.96 11.84 0.30
CA GLN A 69 -15.78 11.17 -0.71
C GLN A 69 -17.19 10.86 -0.17
N LEU A 70 -17.30 10.39 1.07
CA LEU A 70 -18.58 10.19 1.76
C LEU A 70 -19.39 11.49 1.85
N LYS A 71 -18.75 12.60 2.26
CA LYS A 71 -19.37 13.93 2.27
C LYS A 71 -19.89 14.33 0.89
N ARG A 72 -19.08 14.16 -0.17
CA ARG A 72 -19.50 14.50 -1.55
C ARG A 72 -20.71 13.69 -2.02
N MET A 73 -20.89 12.49 -1.49
CA MET A 73 -22.02 11.63 -1.79
C MET A 73 -23.20 11.85 -0.83
N SER A 74 -23.08 12.77 0.14
CA SER A 74 -24.02 12.97 1.25
C SER A 74 -24.37 11.64 1.94
N MET A 75 -23.35 10.81 2.20
CA MET A 75 -23.50 9.52 2.87
C MET A 75 -22.74 9.47 4.19
N SER A 76 -23.33 8.82 5.18
CA SER A 76 -22.65 8.31 6.36
C SER A 76 -21.95 6.98 6.07
N PHE A 77 -21.08 6.52 6.97
CA PHE A 77 -20.48 5.18 6.88
C PHE A 77 -21.54 4.06 6.88
N LEU A 78 -22.66 4.24 7.60
CA LEU A 78 -23.74 3.26 7.62
C LEU A 78 -24.50 3.24 6.29
N GLN A 79 -24.82 4.40 5.74
CA GLN A 79 -25.47 4.51 4.42
C GLN A 79 -24.56 3.97 3.31
N GLN A 80 -23.26 4.22 3.40
CA GLN A 80 -22.29 3.66 2.47
C GLN A 80 -22.22 2.14 2.57
N HIS A 81 -22.25 1.55 3.77
CA HIS A 81 -22.33 0.10 3.94
C HIS A 81 -23.55 -0.50 3.23
N GLU A 82 -24.74 0.08 3.43
CA GLU A 82 -25.95 -0.37 2.75
C GLU A 82 -25.83 -0.25 1.22
N ALA A 83 -25.22 0.84 0.74
CA ALA A 83 -24.96 1.05 -0.68
C ALA A 83 -23.98 0.00 -1.24
N TRP A 84 -22.93 -0.34 -0.50
CA TRP A 84 -21.97 -1.35 -0.90
C TRP A 84 -22.58 -2.75 -0.94
N VAL A 85 -23.35 -3.16 0.09
CA VAL A 85 -24.04 -4.47 0.10
C VAL A 85 -24.97 -4.61 -1.11
N ARG A 86 -25.70 -3.54 -1.44
CA ARG A 86 -26.61 -3.54 -2.60
C ARG A 86 -25.88 -3.64 -3.94
N LYS A 87 -24.71 -3.01 -4.07
CA LYS A 87 -23.98 -2.89 -5.34
C LYS A 87 -22.96 -3.99 -5.59
N SER A 88 -22.38 -4.55 -4.52
CA SER A 88 -21.32 -5.56 -4.63
C SER A 88 -21.85 -6.92 -5.06
N GLY A 89 -23.14 -7.21 -4.86
CA GLY A 89 -23.70 -8.54 -5.15
C GLY A 89 -23.31 -9.61 -4.13
N ILE A 90 -22.67 -9.21 -3.02
CA ILE A 90 -22.36 -10.12 -1.91
C ILE A 90 -23.65 -10.66 -1.28
N ARG A 91 -23.64 -11.93 -0.88
CA ARG A 91 -24.75 -12.54 -0.14
C ARG A 91 -24.91 -11.85 1.22
N SER A 92 -26.13 -11.48 1.59
CA SER A 92 -26.44 -10.79 2.86
C SER A 92 -26.05 -11.58 4.12
N ALA A 93 -25.97 -12.90 4.02
CA ALA A 93 -25.55 -13.80 5.10
C ALA A 93 -24.02 -13.98 5.18
N ASP A 94 -23.25 -13.39 4.26
CA ASP A 94 -21.80 -13.51 4.26
C ASP A 94 -21.19 -12.85 5.51
N ARG A 95 -20.13 -13.48 6.05
CA ARG A 95 -19.39 -12.97 7.21
C ARG A 95 -18.82 -11.57 6.97
N ALA A 96 -18.38 -11.27 5.75
CA ALA A 96 -17.78 -9.99 5.39
C ALA A 96 -18.81 -8.86 5.45
N VAL A 97 -20.10 -9.13 5.23
CA VAL A 97 -21.17 -8.13 5.45
C VAL A 97 -21.25 -7.73 6.91
N ARG A 98 -21.18 -8.70 7.84
CA ARG A 98 -21.22 -8.43 9.28
C ARG A 98 -19.99 -7.68 9.76
N GLU A 99 -18.82 -8.09 9.27
CA GLU A 99 -17.54 -7.42 9.56
C GLU A 99 -17.56 -5.99 9.04
N HIS A 100 -17.91 -5.77 7.77
CA HIS A 100 -17.99 -4.44 7.17
C HIS A 100 -19.00 -3.54 7.90
N MET A 101 -20.14 -4.07 8.33
CA MET A 101 -21.12 -3.33 9.12
C MET A 101 -20.52 -2.87 10.46
N ALA A 102 -19.79 -3.75 11.15
CA ALA A 102 -19.14 -3.44 12.42
C ALA A 102 -18.08 -2.34 12.24
N LEU A 103 -17.24 -2.43 11.19
CA LEU A 103 -16.24 -1.42 10.85
C LEU A 103 -16.88 -0.06 10.55
N CYS A 104 -17.92 -0.03 9.70
CA CYS A 104 -18.65 1.20 9.39
C CYS A 104 -19.32 1.80 10.62
N ARG A 105 -19.85 0.98 11.53
CA ARG A 105 -20.45 1.46 12.78
C ARG A 105 -19.41 2.07 13.71
N ALA A 106 -18.23 1.45 13.86
CA ALA A 106 -17.15 2.02 14.66
C ALA A 106 -16.69 3.37 14.10
N LEU A 107 -16.44 3.45 12.80
CA LEU A 107 -16.06 4.70 12.11
C LEU A 107 -17.15 5.78 12.22
N HIS A 108 -18.43 5.37 12.17
CA HIS A 108 -19.54 6.30 12.36
C HIS A 108 -19.55 6.89 13.76
N LEU A 109 -19.38 6.08 14.80
CA LEU A 109 -19.33 6.55 16.19
C LEU A 109 -18.14 7.46 16.46
N LEU A 110 -16.97 7.15 15.90
CA LEU A 110 -15.79 8.01 15.97
C LEU A 110 -16.08 9.41 15.40
N ALA A 111 -16.82 9.47 14.29
CA ALA A 111 -17.18 10.74 13.65
C ALA A 111 -18.25 11.51 14.43
N THR A 112 -19.31 10.83 14.86
CA THR A 112 -20.53 11.50 15.32
C THR A 112 -20.62 11.67 16.83
N TYR A 113 -20.22 10.65 17.59
CA TYR A 113 -20.30 10.64 19.04
C TYR A 113 -18.98 11.07 19.67
N ASP A 114 -17.87 10.41 19.32
CA ASP A 114 -16.56 10.76 19.88
C ASP A 114 -16.02 12.07 19.30
N GLN A 115 -16.45 12.41 18.08
CA GLN A 115 -16.10 13.65 17.37
C GLN A 115 -14.58 13.85 17.31
N VAL A 116 -13.86 12.83 16.84
CA VAL A 116 -12.39 12.85 16.71
C VAL A 116 -11.96 13.24 15.29
N ASN A 117 -10.77 13.81 15.17
CA ASN A 117 -10.14 14.11 13.88
C ASN A 117 -9.60 12.80 13.25
N MET A 118 -10.49 12.01 12.64
CA MET A 118 -10.19 10.65 12.19
C MET A 118 -8.93 10.51 11.32
N PRO A 119 -8.57 11.42 10.39
CA PRO A 119 -7.31 11.35 9.64
C PRO A 119 -6.04 11.25 10.49
N ASN A 120 -6.08 11.78 11.72
CA ASN A 120 -4.95 11.74 12.65
C ASN A 120 -5.02 10.54 13.61
N ILE A 121 -6.08 9.73 13.58
CA ILE A 121 -6.25 8.55 14.44
C ILE A 121 -5.77 7.30 13.71
N ALA A 122 -4.67 6.70 14.15
CA ALA A 122 -4.14 5.45 13.60
C ALA A 122 -5.16 4.30 13.63
N GLY A 123 -5.95 4.19 14.71
CA GLY A 123 -7.00 3.17 14.82
C GLY A 123 -8.13 3.37 13.78
N ALA A 124 -8.50 4.61 13.48
CA ALA A 124 -9.52 4.91 12.48
C ALA A 124 -9.00 4.57 11.07
N GLU A 125 -7.73 4.88 10.78
CA GLU A 125 -7.07 4.49 9.53
C GLU A 125 -7.02 2.96 9.38
N ALA A 126 -6.66 2.21 10.43
CA ALA A 126 -6.64 0.74 10.40
C ALA A 126 -8.02 0.14 10.09
N LEU A 127 -9.07 0.65 10.76
CA LEU A 127 -10.46 0.25 10.50
C LEU A 127 -10.87 0.56 9.05
N ASN A 128 -10.51 1.74 8.54
CA ASN A 128 -10.85 2.13 7.17
C ASN A 128 -10.12 1.33 6.11
N ARG A 129 -8.83 1.00 6.34
CA ARG A 129 -8.06 0.13 5.44
C ARG A 129 -8.64 -1.28 5.40
N ARG A 130 -9.03 -1.84 6.54
CA ARG A 130 -9.72 -3.13 6.60
C ARG A 130 -11.06 -3.09 5.85
N ARG A 131 -11.84 -2.02 6.01
CA ARG A 131 -13.09 -1.78 5.25
C ARG A 131 -12.81 -1.76 3.74
N ALA A 132 -11.84 -0.95 3.31
CA ALA A 132 -11.46 -0.82 1.90
C ALA A 132 -10.95 -2.14 1.30
N LEU A 133 -10.18 -2.93 2.06
CA LEU A 133 -9.73 -4.27 1.66
C LEU A 133 -10.92 -5.21 1.41
N ILE A 134 -11.94 -5.20 2.27
CA ILE A 134 -13.15 -6.01 2.06
C ILE A 134 -13.85 -5.55 0.76
N GLU A 135 -14.01 -4.25 0.56
CA GLU A 135 -14.64 -3.73 -0.66
C GLU A 135 -13.86 -4.11 -1.93
N ASN A 136 -12.54 -4.04 -1.87
CA ASN A 136 -11.66 -4.41 -2.97
C ASN A 136 -11.72 -5.92 -3.26
N ALA A 137 -11.67 -6.75 -2.23
CA ALA A 137 -11.69 -8.21 -2.36
C ALA A 137 -12.95 -8.72 -3.06
N TYR A 138 -14.10 -8.07 -2.81
CA TYR A 138 -15.38 -8.39 -3.44
C TYR A 138 -15.64 -7.63 -4.74
N SER A 139 -14.68 -6.84 -5.23
CA SER A 139 -14.82 -6.09 -6.47
C SER A 139 -14.78 -7.03 -7.67
N GLY A 140 -15.86 -7.09 -8.44
CA GLY A 140 -15.97 -7.86 -9.67
C GLY A 140 -16.27 -9.35 -9.51
N HIS A 141 -15.87 -9.98 -8.39
CA HIS A 141 -16.04 -11.42 -8.17
C HIS A 141 -16.59 -11.75 -6.77
N PRO A 142 -17.90 -11.55 -6.52
CA PRO A 142 -18.46 -11.68 -5.17
C PRO A 142 -18.46 -13.11 -4.62
N GLU A 143 -18.52 -14.10 -5.50
CA GLU A 143 -18.51 -15.54 -5.14
C GLU A 143 -17.09 -16.07 -4.86
N SER A 144 -16.06 -15.34 -5.30
CA SER A 144 -14.66 -15.74 -5.16
C SER A 144 -13.79 -14.52 -4.79
N PRO A 145 -13.97 -13.95 -3.58
CA PRO A 145 -13.24 -12.76 -3.17
C PRO A 145 -11.74 -13.06 -3.05
N SER A 146 -10.89 -12.12 -3.47
CA SER A 146 -9.43 -12.24 -3.36
C SER A 146 -8.87 -11.25 -2.35
N TYR A 147 -8.11 -11.75 -1.37
CA TYR A 147 -7.39 -10.95 -0.37
C TYR A 147 -5.89 -10.89 -0.63
N GLU A 148 -5.48 -11.20 -1.86
CA GLU A 148 -4.11 -11.03 -2.31
C GLU A 148 -3.69 -9.57 -2.19
N GLY A 149 -2.48 -9.31 -1.65
CA GLY A 149 -2.02 -7.95 -1.35
C GLY A 149 -2.66 -7.31 -0.12
N SER A 150 -3.30 -8.09 0.76
CA SER A 150 -3.88 -7.56 2.00
C SER A 150 -2.87 -6.84 2.91
N GLU A 151 -1.61 -7.28 2.91
CA GLU A 151 -0.52 -6.64 3.66
C GLU A 151 -0.30 -5.18 3.20
N ASP A 152 -0.33 -4.93 1.89
CA ASP A 152 -0.18 -3.60 1.30
C ASP A 152 -1.37 -2.69 1.66
N PHE A 153 -2.59 -3.24 1.68
CA PHE A 153 -3.79 -2.49 2.07
C PHE A 153 -3.78 -2.12 3.54
N LEU A 154 -3.41 -3.06 4.42
CA LEU A 154 -3.42 -2.83 5.87
C LEU A 154 -2.23 -1.98 6.32
N GLY A 155 -1.13 -1.98 5.57
CA GLY A 155 0.13 -1.31 5.92
C GLY A 155 0.77 -1.88 7.18
N ILE A 156 0.42 -3.13 7.51
CA ILE A 156 1.05 -3.90 8.57
C ILE A 156 2.37 -4.42 8.01
N LYS A 157 3.48 -4.04 8.65
CA LYS A 157 4.83 -4.50 8.28
C LYS A 157 5.20 -5.83 8.92
N GLU A 158 4.36 -6.32 9.82
CA GLU A 158 4.53 -7.63 10.46
C GLU A 158 4.20 -8.72 9.44
N SER A 159 5.02 -9.77 9.42
CA SER A 159 4.80 -10.88 8.50
C SER A 159 3.56 -11.66 8.93
N SER A 160 2.71 -12.00 7.95
CA SER A 160 1.46 -12.74 8.15
C SER A 160 1.66 -14.15 8.72
N ASP A 161 2.87 -14.69 8.64
CA ASP A 161 3.29 -15.99 9.19
C ASP A 161 3.67 -15.92 10.68
N GLY A 162 3.58 -14.74 11.30
CA GLY A 162 3.97 -14.52 12.70
C GLY A 162 5.49 -14.43 12.90
N THR A 163 6.27 -14.35 11.82
CA THR A 163 7.71 -14.09 11.95
C THR A 163 7.97 -12.65 12.35
N VAL A 164 8.87 -12.47 13.32
CA VAL A 164 9.30 -11.16 13.80
C VAL A 164 10.64 -10.85 13.14
N ILE A 165 10.57 -10.23 11.97
CA ILE A 165 11.76 -9.78 11.23
C ILE A 165 11.84 -8.26 11.39
N ASP A 166 13.03 -7.75 11.71
CA ASP A 166 13.29 -6.32 11.78
C ASP A 166 13.01 -5.65 10.42
N PRO A 167 12.08 -4.68 10.34
CA PRO A 167 11.78 -3.96 9.10
C PRO A 167 13.03 -3.30 8.47
N ALA A 168 13.97 -2.83 9.28
CA ALA A 168 15.21 -2.21 8.79
C ALA A 168 16.09 -3.23 8.06
N LEU A 169 16.14 -4.47 8.55
CA LEU A 169 16.86 -5.56 7.89
C LEU A 169 16.19 -5.93 6.56
N THR A 170 14.87 -6.04 6.53
CA THR A 170 14.11 -6.32 5.29
C THR A 170 14.34 -5.24 4.24
N GLN A 171 14.30 -3.96 4.64
CA GLN A 171 14.57 -2.83 3.76
C GLN A 171 16.02 -2.85 3.22
N HIS A 172 17.00 -3.14 4.07
CA HIS A 172 18.39 -3.26 3.63
C HIS A 172 18.58 -4.41 2.62
N VAL A 173 17.94 -5.56 2.85
CA VAL A 173 18.01 -6.71 1.93
C VAL A 173 17.34 -6.38 0.58
N SER A 174 16.16 -5.76 0.58
CA SER A 174 15.44 -5.38 -0.64
C SER A 174 16.19 -4.34 -1.47
N GLN A 175 16.81 -3.35 -0.81
CA GLN A 175 17.68 -2.36 -1.46
C GLN A 175 18.90 -3.05 -2.11
N ARG A 176 19.54 -4.00 -1.42
CA ARG A 176 20.66 -4.76 -2.00
C ARG A 176 20.25 -5.63 -3.17
N GLN A 177 19.06 -6.23 -3.13
CA GLN A 177 18.54 -7.02 -4.25
C GLN A 177 18.23 -6.13 -5.46
N THR A 178 17.59 -4.98 -5.24
CA THR A 178 17.32 -3.99 -6.29
C THR A 178 18.61 -3.49 -6.93
N ALA A 179 19.61 -3.13 -6.11
CA ALA A 179 20.90 -2.68 -6.61
C ALA A 179 21.60 -3.77 -7.46
N ARG A 180 21.55 -5.04 -7.02
CA ARG A 180 22.09 -6.17 -7.79
C ARG A 180 21.36 -6.37 -9.12
N ALA A 181 20.03 -6.27 -9.13
CA ALA A 181 19.22 -6.39 -10.33
C ALA A 181 19.53 -5.27 -11.33
N GLN A 182 19.67 -4.02 -10.85
CA GLN A 182 20.04 -2.87 -11.68
C GLN A 182 21.43 -3.04 -12.31
N ILE A 183 22.41 -3.53 -11.54
CA ILE A 183 23.76 -3.85 -12.06
C ILE A 183 23.68 -4.93 -13.14
N MET A 184 22.90 -5.98 -12.91
CA MET A 184 22.72 -7.06 -13.88
C MET A 184 22.11 -6.53 -15.20
N VAL A 185 21.03 -5.75 -15.12
CA VAL A 185 20.40 -5.12 -16.29
C VAL A 185 21.38 -4.19 -17.02
N ALA A 186 22.15 -3.39 -16.28
CA ALA A 186 23.17 -2.51 -16.87
C ALA A 186 24.27 -3.30 -17.59
N ASN A 187 24.73 -4.42 -17.01
CA ASN A 187 25.71 -5.29 -17.62
C ASN A 187 25.19 -5.94 -18.90
N TYR A 188 23.95 -6.44 -18.90
CA TYR A 188 23.32 -6.99 -20.11
C TYR A 188 23.26 -5.94 -21.23
N LYS A 189 22.76 -4.74 -20.93
CA LYS A 189 22.72 -3.63 -21.90
C LYS A 189 24.11 -3.24 -22.41
N ALA A 190 25.12 -3.23 -21.55
CA ALA A 190 26.49 -2.94 -21.94
C ALA A 190 27.09 -4.03 -22.85
N MET A 191 26.79 -5.31 -22.61
CA MET A 191 27.21 -6.41 -23.47
C MET A 191 26.56 -6.30 -24.86
N GLU A 192 25.25 -6.06 -24.92
CA GLU A 192 24.53 -5.87 -26.19
C GLU A 192 25.07 -4.68 -26.99
N ALA A 193 25.36 -3.55 -26.33
CA ALA A 193 25.98 -2.39 -26.97
C ALA A 193 27.37 -2.73 -27.56
N ARG A 194 28.20 -3.49 -26.85
CA ARG A 194 29.52 -3.93 -27.32
C ARG A 194 29.43 -4.87 -28.52
N ASP A 195 28.48 -5.80 -28.51
CA ASP A 195 28.30 -6.73 -29.64
C ASP A 195 27.78 -6.01 -30.88
N THR A 196 26.93 -5.00 -30.71
CA THR A 196 26.47 -4.14 -31.81
C THR A 196 27.61 -3.32 -32.40
N MET A 197 28.49 -2.74 -31.56
CA MET A 197 29.68 -2.02 -32.01
C MET A 197 30.70 -2.91 -32.73
N LYS A 198 30.89 -4.16 -32.27
CA LYS A 198 31.78 -5.12 -32.95
C LYS A 198 31.27 -5.49 -34.34
N LYS A 199 29.95 -5.69 -34.51
CA LYS A 199 29.34 -5.97 -35.82
C LYS A 199 29.43 -4.78 -36.78
N GLY A 200 29.33 -3.55 -36.28
CA GLY A 200 29.54 -2.34 -37.10
C GLY A 200 30.98 -2.17 -37.60
N ARG A 201 31.97 -2.60 -36.82
CA ARG A 201 33.40 -2.47 -37.17
C ARG A 201 33.87 -3.47 -38.23
N GLY A 202 33.22 -4.64 -38.34
CA GLY A 202 33.55 -5.64 -39.36
C GLY A 202 33.14 -5.23 -40.78
N LYS A 203 32.09 -4.40 -40.92
CA LYS A 203 31.53 -4.02 -42.23
C LYS A 203 32.38 -3.01 -43.02
N TYR A 204 33.27 -2.26 -42.34
CA TYR A 204 34.21 -1.33 -42.97
C TYR A 204 35.63 -1.90 -43.11
N ALA A 205 35.95 -3.02 -42.44
CA ALA A 205 37.24 -3.69 -42.58
C ALA A 205 37.28 -4.67 -43.78
N GLU A 206 36.12 -5.15 -44.25
CA GLU A 206 36.02 -6.02 -45.42
C GLU A 206 36.12 -5.27 -46.77
N GLU A 207 35.96 -3.95 -46.78
CA GLU A 207 36.01 -3.13 -48.01
C GLU A 207 37.45 -2.65 -48.35
N GLU A 208 38.39 -2.68 -47.40
CA GLU A 208 39.82 -2.36 -47.64
C GLU A 208 40.70 -3.59 -47.97
N ALA A 209 40.18 -4.81 -47.88
CA ALA A 209 40.94 -6.05 -48.15
C ALA A 209 40.69 -6.63 -49.57
N GLY A 210 40.19 -5.82 -50.50
CA GLY A 210 39.82 -6.22 -51.86
C GLY A 210 40.81 -5.85 -52.96
N ALA A 211 42.08 -6.26 -52.86
CA ALA A 211 43.01 -6.29 -54.00
C ALA A 211 44.15 -7.30 -53.75
N GLY A 212 43.85 -8.60 -53.94
CA GLY A 212 44.83 -9.67 -53.80
C GLY A 212 44.35 -10.94 -54.50
N ASP A 213 44.90 -11.15 -55.69
CA ASP A 213 44.62 -12.22 -56.66
C ASP A 213 45.06 -13.62 -56.18
N GLY A 214 44.31 -14.64 -56.63
CA GLY A 214 44.86 -15.97 -56.97
C GLY A 214 45.03 -17.01 -55.85
N GLY A 215 44.06 -17.94 -55.72
CA GLY A 215 44.30 -19.15 -54.92
C GLY A 215 43.20 -20.20 -54.95
N ARG A 216 43.17 -21.05 -55.98
CA ARG A 216 42.28 -22.22 -56.10
C ARG A 216 42.48 -23.20 -54.95
N GLY A 217 41.39 -23.64 -54.31
CA GLY A 217 41.42 -24.76 -53.35
C GLY A 217 40.05 -25.42 -53.20
N ARG A 218 39.85 -26.53 -53.93
CA ARG A 218 38.67 -27.41 -53.85
C ARG A 218 38.65 -28.13 -52.49
N GLY A 219 37.48 -28.20 -51.84
CA GLY A 219 37.29 -29.03 -50.65
C GLY A 219 35.82 -29.37 -50.41
N ARG A 220 35.36 -30.48 -51.00
CA ARG A 220 34.09 -31.15 -50.69
C ARG A 220 34.14 -31.68 -49.26
N GLY A 221 33.04 -31.54 -48.51
CA GLY A 221 32.87 -32.21 -47.22
C GLY A 221 31.41 -32.23 -46.75
N ARG A 222 30.63 -33.18 -47.28
CA ARG A 222 29.31 -33.61 -46.77
C ARG A 222 29.44 -34.07 -45.32
N GLY A 223 28.55 -33.62 -44.44
CA GLY A 223 28.40 -34.17 -43.08
C GLY A 223 26.99 -33.97 -42.52
N ARG A 224 26.05 -34.79 -42.99
CA ARG A 224 24.66 -34.89 -42.53
C ARG A 224 24.63 -35.75 -41.26
N GLY A 225 24.41 -35.15 -40.09
CA GLY A 225 24.16 -35.86 -38.82
C GLY A 225 22.71 -35.66 -38.38
N LYS A 226 21.89 -36.70 -38.58
CA LYS A 226 20.50 -36.83 -38.14
C LYS A 226 20.48 -37.85 -36.99
N GLY A 227 19.83 -37.53 -35.87
CA GLY A 227 19.55 -38.45 -34.76
C GLY A 227 19.65 -37.73 -33.41
N GLY A 228 18.67 -37.77 -32.51
CA GLY A 228 17.42 -38.53 -32.53
C GLY A 228 16.48 -38.07 -31.42
N ASP A 229 15.22 -38.44 -31.60
CA ASP A 229 14.16 -38.45 -30.61
C ASP A 229 14.54 -39.25 -29.35
N GLY A 230 14.19 -38.70 -28.21
CA GLY A 230 13.95 -39.39 -26.95
C GLY A 230 13.22 -38.36 -26.08
N GLY A 231 11.96 -38.49 -25.75
CA GLY A 231 11.30 -39.68 -25.21
C GLY A 231 10.73 -39.23 -23.86
N ALA A 232 9.40 -39.18 -23.79
CA ALA A 232 8.63 -38.66 -22.68
C ALA A 232 8.83 -39.43 -21.37
N ALA A 233 8.74 -38.73 -20.23
CA ALA A 233 8.25 -39.30 -18.98
C ALA A 233 7.75 -38.17 -18.06
N ALA A 234 6.43 -38.10 -17.88
CA ALA A 234 5.79 -37.34 -16.83
C ALA A 234 5.71 -38.19 -15.55
N PRO A 235 6.08 -37.68 -14.36
CA PRO A 235 5.76 -38.34 -13.11
C PRO A 235 4.33 -37.98 -12.65
N ALA A 236 3.61 -39.01 -12.24
CA ALA A 236 2.25 -38.99 -11.72
C ALA A 236 2.14 -38.25 -10.36
N ALA A 237 0.98 -37.64 -10.13
CA ALA A 237 0.58 -37.08 -8.84
C ALA A 237 0.12 -38.18 -7.87
N PRO A 238 0.45 -38.09 -6.57
CA PRO A 238 -0.08 -39.00 -5.55
C PRO A 238 -1.49 -38.57 -5.07
N GLN A 239 -2.28 -39.58 -4.72
CA GLN A 239 -3.58 -39.51 -4.05
C GLN A 239 -3.43 -39.18 -2.56
#